data_AF-A0A8B8AFN8-F1
#
_entry.id   AF-A0A8B8AFN8-F1
#
_cell.length_a   1.000
_cell.length_b   1.000
_cell.length_c   1.000
_cell.angle_alpha   90.00
_cell.angle_beta   90.00
_cell.angle_gamma   90.00
#
_symmetry.space_group_name_H-M   'P 1'
#
loop_
_entity.id
_entity.type
_entity.pdbx_description
1 polymer ?
#
loop_
_entity_poly.entity_id
_entity_poly.type
_entity_poly.pdbx_seq_one_letter_code
_entity_poly.pdbx_strand_id
1 'polypeptide(L)'
;MIFPFTKEGFMNKLIVVMIHCLVISTRNVGGVCINTTAIRLVPECPTNDEEWEKAARQKHCTAHFDECQNHKKGALIYHCVVLRNTSRLVDLCGRIWYSPGHCVDFNIENQRIESNFEKNCTPECANPFDSSKIYKYRSCYPEKDEEKTTFRKKPSSTINSTEHSCTDQIFLIMSLTVNVLAIILIIVLSGIYMFLERKLKNYTMDRHRNRHEPGDISLNDIELTATSRTEQWRI
;
A
#
# COMPACT_ATOMS: atom_id res chain seq x y z
N MET A 1 -10.24 43.74 3.99
CA MET A 1 -9.50 43.23 2.81
C MET A 1 -9.67 41.73 2.76
N ILE A 2 -10.51 41.25 1.84
CA ILE A 2 -10.72 39.82 1.60
C ILE A 2 -9.89 39.50 0.36
N PHE A 3 -8.79 38.76 0.53
CA PHE A 3 -7.95 38.34 -0.58
C PHE A 3 -8.74 37.31 -1.43
N PRO A 4 -8.84 37.49 -2.76
CA PRO A 4 -9.52 36.53 -3.61
C PRO A 4 -8.65 35.28 -3.69
N PHE A 5 -9.13 34.19 -3.09
CA PHE A 5 -8.58 32.86 -3.30
C PHE A 5 -8.86 32.42 -4.73
N THR A 6 -7.91 32.64 -5.62
CA THR A 6 -7.94 32.12 -6.99
C THR A 6 -7.89 30.60 -6.96
N LYS A 7 -8.93 29.94 -7.51
CA LYS A 7 -9.07 28.46 -7.59
C LYS A 7 -7.83 27.74 -8.16
N GLU A 8 -7.04 28.41 -8.99
CA GLU A 8 -5.81 27.89 -9.59
C GLU A 8 -4.72 27.54 -8.54
N GLY A 9 -4.68 28.27 -7.42
CA GLY A 9 -3.71 28.00 -6.34
C GLY A 9 -4.08 26.79 -5.48
N PHE A 10 -5.34 26.40 -5.45
CA PHE A 10 -5.82 25.29 -4.63
C PHE A 10 -5.55 23.93 -5.28
N MET A 11 -5.75 23.84 -6.60
CA MET A 11 -5.50 22.61 -7.36
C MET A 11 -4.01 22.22 -7.36
N ASN A 12 -3.11 23.20 -7.52
CA ASN A 12 -1.66 22.94 -7.48
C ASN A 12 -1.20 22.44 -6.10
N LYS A 13 -1.79 22.97 -5.01
CA LYS A 13 -1.49 22.50 -3.64
C LYS A 13 -2.01 21.08 -3.39
N LEU A 14 -3.19 20.74 -3.90
CA LEU A 14 -3.75 19.39 -3.83
C LEU A 14 -2.89 18.37 -4.57
N ILE A 15 -2.41 18.69 -5.77
CA ILE A 15 -1.53 17.81 -6.55
C ILE A 15 -0.22 17.56 -5.81
N VAL A 16 0.42 18.60 -5.25
CA VAL A 16 1.66 18.45 -4.47
C VAL A 16 1.45 17.58 -3.23
N VAL A 17 0.33 17.76 -2.52
CA VAL A 17 -0.04 16.94 -1.35
C VAL A 17 -0.30 15.50 -1.75
N MET A 18 -0.99 15.24 -2.86
CA MET A 18 -1.25 13.89 -3.36
C MET A 18 0.06 13.19 -3.80
N ILE A 19 0.97 13.91 -4.46
CA ILE A 19 2.30 13.39 -4.81
C ILE A 19 3.10 13.09 -3.54
N HIS A 20 3.07 13.97 -2.53
CA HIS A 20 3.74 13.71 -1.26
C HIS A 20 3.13 12.51 -0.53
N CYS A 21 1.81 12.35 -0.52
CA CYS A 21 1.13 11.18 0.06
C CYS A 21 1.46 9.88 -0.69
N LEU A 22 1.57 9.90 -2.02
CA LEU A 22 2.00 8.76 -2.81
C LEU A 22 3.46 8.38 -2.53
N VAL A 23 4.36 9.38 -2.42
CA VAL A 23 5.77 9.18 -2.07
C VAL A 23 5.95 8.70 -0.61
N ILE A 24 5.06 9.09 0.31
CA ILE A 24 5.05 8.59 1.69
C ILE A 24 4.49 7.15 1.73
N SER A 25 3.50 6.83 0.91
CA SER A 25 2.89 5.49 0.84
C SER A 25 3.86 4.42 0.32
N THR A 26 4.81 4.78 -0.55
CA THR A 26 5.86 3.84 -1.01
C THR A 26 6.94 3.56 0.03
N ARG A 27 7.01 4.32 1.14
CA ARG A 27 7.98 4.10 2.23
C ARG A 27 7.53 3.09 3.29
N ASN A 28 6.29 2.60 3.22
CA ASN A 28 5.74 1.62 4.16
C ASN A 28 5.77 0.18 3.63
N VAL A 29 6.77 -0.16 2.80
CA VAL A 29 7.13 -1.57 2.65
C VAL A 29 7.85 -1.96 3.94
N GLY A 30 7.13 -2.64 4.84
CA GLY A 30 7.73 -3.26 6.02
C GLY A 30 8.77 -4.27 5.54
N GLY A 31 10.05 -3.85 5.54
CA GLY A 31 11.13 -4.65 4.97
C GLY A 31 11.22 -6.04 5.59
N VAL A 32 11.38 -7.03 4.71
CA VAL A 32 11.81 -8.39 5.06
C VAL A 32 13.13 -8.28 5.84
N CYS A 33 13.16 -8.90 7.02
CA CYS A 33 14.36 -8.93 7.86
C CYS A 33 14.35 -10.27 8.59
N ILE A 34 14.71 -11.29 7.81
CA ILE A 34 15.07 -12.61 8.29
C ILE A 34 16.46 -12.89 7.76
N ASN A 35 17.34 -13.33 8.64
CA ASN A 35 18.61 -13.86 8.20
C ASN A 35 18.38 -15.27 7.64
N THR A 36 18.51 -15.41 6.31
CA THR A 36 18.33 -16.69 5.61
C THR A 36 19.42 -17.71 5.94
N THR A 37 20.64 -17.27 6.25
CA THR A 37 21.72 -18.15 6.72
C THR A 37 21.48 -18.66 8.14
N ALA A 38 20.66 -17.95 8.92
CA ALA A 38 20.27 -18.34 10.27
C ALA A 38 19.07 -19.30 10.30
N ILE A 39 18.51 -19.74 9.15
CA ILE A 39 17.40 -20.70 9.15
C ILE A 39 17.95 -22.13 9.25
N ARG A 40 17.49 -22.90 10.23
CA ARG A 40 17.84 -24.32 10.35
C ARG A 40 16.61 -25.16 10.67
N LEU A 41 16.52 -26.32 10.03
CA LEU A 41 15.52 -27.34 10.37
C LEU A 41 15.86 -27.96 11.71
N VAL A 42 14.87 -28.02 12.60
CA VAL A 42 15.00 -28.60 13.93
C VAL A 42 13.99 -29.73 14.12
N PRO A 43 14.32 -30.76 14.91
CA PRO A 43 13.38 -31.84 15.20
C PRO A 43 12.27 -31.36 16.14
N GLU A 44 12.59 -30.44 17.06
CA GLU A 44 11.67 -29.96 18.10
C GLU A 44 11.92 -28.48 18.37
N CYS A 45 10.84 -27.79 18.74
CA CYS A 45 10.87 -26.43 19.25
C CYS A 45 10.78 -26.43 20.78
N PRO A 46 11.29 -25.37 21.44
CA PRO A 46 11.11 -25.16 22.87
C PRO A 46 9.64 -25.27 23.28
N THR A 47 9.40 -25.76 24.48
CA THR A 47 8.06 -25.96 25.03
C THR A 47 7.76 -25.05 26.23
N ASN A 48 8.78 -24.38 26.77
CA ASN A 48 8.69 -23.53 27.94
C ASN A 48 9.70 -22.37 27.87
N ASP A 49 9.57 -21.41 28.79
CA ASP A 49 10.39 -20.20 28.83
C ASP A 49 11.90 -20.51 28.96
N GLU A 50 12.27 -21.51 29.78
CA GLU A 50 13.68 -21.88 30.03
C GLU A 50 14.33 -22.50 28.79
N GLU A 51 13.65 -23.45 28.14
CA GLU A 51 14.09 -24.04 26.88
C GLU A 51 14.20 -22.99 25.77
N TRP A 52 13.25 -22.06 25.72
CA TRP A 52 13.26 -21.00 24.73
C TRP A 52 14.46 -20.08 24.93
N GLU A 53 14.73 -19.67 26.18
CA GLU A 53 15.85 -18.80 26.49
C GLU A 53 17.19 -19.49 26.19
N LYS A 54 17.31 -20.78 26.52
CA LYS A 54 18.49 -21.60 26.18
C LYS A 54 18.70 -21.67 24.67
N ALA A 55 17.65 -21.97 23.89
CA ALA A 55 17.74 -22.05 22.44
C ALA A 55 18.04 -20.68 21.81
N ALA A 56 17.45 -19.60 22.32
CA ALA A 56 17.70 -18.24 21.89
C ALA A 56 19.16 -17.81 22.10
N ARG A 57 19.73 -18.12 23.28
CA ARG A 57 21.16 -17.89 23.57
C ARG A 57 22.07 -18.67 22.62
N GLN A 58 21.75 -19.94 22.34
CA GLN A 58 22.53 -20.76 21.43
C GLN A 58 22.48 -20.27 19.98
N LYS A 59 21.33 -19.77 19.53
CA LYS A 59 21.17 -19.21 18.18
C LYS A 59 21.90 -17.88 18.00
N HIS A 60 22.04 -17.10 19.08
CA HIS A 60 22.79 -15.84 19.11
C HIS A 60 22.33 -14.83 18.02
N CYS A 61 21.02 -14.57 17.94
CA CYS A 61 20.46 -13.71 16.90
C CYS A 61 20.97 -12.25 16.88
N THR A 62 21.52 -11.77 17.99
CA THR A 62 22.17 -10.46 18.05
C THR A 62 23.45 -10.37 17.23
N ALA A 63 24.02 -11.48 16.77
CA ALA A 63 25.17 -11.42 15.87
C ALA A 63 24.81 -10.99 14.43
N HIS A 64 23.52 -11.02 14.07
CA HIS A 64 23.06 -10.88 12.68
C HIS A 64 22.36 -9.55 12.38
N PHE A 65 22.51 -8.56 13.27
CA PHE A 65 21.86 -7.25 13.14
C PHE A 65 22.18 -6.53 11.84
N ASP A 66 23.43 -6.60 11.40
CA ASP A 66 23.94 -5.84 10.26
C ASP A 66 23.45 -6.38 8.91
N GLU A 67 22.92 -7.61 8.88
CA GLU A 67 22.44 -8.26 7.66
C GLU A 67 21.07 -7.73 7.22
N CYS A 68 20.32 -7.07 8.11
CA CYS A 68 19.06 -6.42 7.77
C CYS A 68 19.28 -5.00 7.23
N GLN A 69 19.53 -4.91 5.91
CA GLN A 69 19.86 -3.66 5.19
C GLN A 69 18.78 -2.55 5.25
N ASN A 70 17.57 -2.84 5.73
CA ASN A 70 16.50 -1.86 5.83
C ASN A 70 16.43 -1.28 7.25
N HIS A 71 17.16 -0.18 7.45
CA HIS A 71 17.19 0.91 8.47
C HIS A 71 16.22 0.99 9.68
N LYS A 72 15.25 0.09 9.86
CA LYS A 72 14.53 -0.04 11.14
C LYS A 72 15.39 -0.86 12.09
N LYS A 73 16.24 -0.19 12.88
CA LYS A 73 16.92 -0.77 14.04
C LYS A 73 15.90 -1.57 14.86
N GLY A 74 16.05 -2.89 14.92
CA GLY A 74 15.20 -3.75 15.71
C GLY A 74 15.91 -5.06 15.98
N ALA A 75 15.84 -5.53 17.22
CA ALA A 75 16.36 -6.83 17.64
C ALA A 75 15.87 -7.95 16.73
N LEU A 76 16.81 -8.62 16.05
CA LEU A 76 16.55 -9.96 15.55
C LEU A 76 16.42 -10.87 16.76
N ILE A 77 15.26 -11.50 16.89
CA ILE A 77 14.93 -12.38 18.01
C ILE A 77 14.82 -13.80 17.48
N TYR A 78 15.12 -14.74 18.37
CA TYR A 78 14.97 -16.15 18.10
C TYR A 78 13.50 -16.54 17.94
N HIS A 79 13.22 -17.29 16.88
CA HIS A 79 11.93 -17.92 16.65
C HIS A 79 12.13 -19.39 16.35
N CYS A 80 11.19 -20.21 16.81
CA CYS A 80 11.07 -21.60 16.40
C CYS A 80 9.62 -21.86 16.00
N VAL A 81 9.39 -22.05 14.71
CA VAL A 81 8.05 -22.08 14.11
C VAL A 81 7.93 -23.22 13.11
N VAL A 82 6.71 -23.54 12.74
CA VAL A 82 6.43 -24.47 11.64
C VAL A 82 6.83 -23.79 10.32
N LEU A 83 7.46 -24.55 9.42
CA LEU A 83 7.65 -24.12 8.04
C LEU A 83 6.32 -24.30 7.30
N ARG A 84 5.81 -23.22 6.70
CA ARG A 84 4.49 -23.20 6.07
C ARG A 84 4.28 -24.36 5.09
N ASN A 85 3.07 -24.92 5.08
CA ASN A 85 2.64 -26.04 4.23
C ASN A 85 3.47 -27.32 4.45
N THR A 86 4.16 -27.43 5.59
CA THR A 86 4.90 -28.63 5.98
C THR A 86 4.67 -28.93 7.46
N SER A 87 4.98 -30.16 7.86
CA SER A 87 5.05 -30.53 9.28
C SER A 87 6.45 -30.36 9.88
N ARG A 88 7.34 -29.62 9.20
CA ARG A 88 8.73 -29.43 9.67
C ARG A 88 8.85 -28.17 10.51
N LEU A 89 9.77 -28.21 11.46
CA LEU A 89 10.09 -27.09 12.34
C LEU A 89 11.38 -26.42 11.89
N VAL A 90 11.40 -25.10 12.00
CA VAL A 90 12.57 -24.28 11.70
C VAL A 90 12.87 -23.35 12.86
N ASP A 91 14.14 -23.22 13.19
CA ASP A 91 14.64 -22.20 14.09
C ASP A 91 15.39 -21.11 13.30
N LEU A 92 15.09 -19.85 13.58
CA LEU A 92 15.56 -18.72 12.78
C LEU A 92 15.64 -17.43 13.60
N CYS A 93 16.36 -16.46 13.06
CA CYS A 93 16.44 -15.10 13.58
C CYS A 93 15.60 -14.17 12.72
N GLY A 94 14.61 -13.52 13.34
CA GLY A 94 13.65 -12.67 12.64
C GLY A 94 13.12 -11.54 13.51
N ARG A 95 12.35 -10.64 12.90
CA ARG A 95 11.59 -9.64 13.66
C ARG A 95 10.39 -10.29 14.34
N ILE A 96 9.99 -9.69 15.46
CA ILE A 96 8.70 -10.01 16.10
C ILE A 96 7.57 -9.72 15.10
N TRP A 97 6.72 -10.71 14.93
CA TRP A 97 5.41 -10.61 14.31
C TRP A 97 4.35 -10.58 15.41
N TYR A 98 3.41 -9.64 15.34
CA TYR A 98 2.29 -9.58 16.27
C TYR A 98 1.11 -10.33 15.65
N SER A 99 0.82 -11.52 16.18
CA SER A 99 -0.29 -12.34 15.70
C SER A 99 -1.60 -11.88 16.34
N PRO A 100 -2.70 -11.68 15.59
CA PRO A 100 -3.99 -11.27 16.14
C PRO A 100 -4.79 -12.46 16.73
N GLY A 101 -4.11 -13.47 17.23
CA GLY A 101 -4.72 -14.68 17.81
C GLY A 101 -4.81 -15.87 16.86
N HIS A 102 -3.83 -16.01 15.97
CA HIS A 102 -3.64 -17.19 15.12
C HIS A 102 -2.25 -17.79 15.31
N CYS A 103 -2.05 -19.04 14.91
CA CYS A 103 -0.72 -19.60 14.85
C CYS A 103 0.17 -18.76 13.92
N VAL A 104 1.48 -18.78 14.17
CA VAL A 104 2.46 -18.18 13.27
C VAL A 104 3.36 -19.25 12.69
N ASP A 105 3.66 -19.12 11.41
CA ASP A 105 4.53 -20.00 10.66
C ASP A 105 5.51 -19.18 9.82
N PHE A 106 6.60 -19.81 9.42
CA PHE A 106 7.58 -19.22 8.54
C PHE A 106 7.20 -19.49 7.09
N ASN A 107 6.95 -18.42 6.33
CA ASN A 107 6.76 -18.50 4.89
C ASN A 107 8.11 -18.33 4.19
N ILE A 108 8.54 -19.38 3.48
CA ILE A 108 9.77 -19.33 2.70
C ILE A 108 9.65 -18.41 1.47
N GLU A 109 8.47 -18.30 0.86
CA GLU A 109 8.21 -17.47 -0.31
C GLU A 109 8.30 -15.99 0.05
N ASN A 110 7.67 -15.60 1.15
CA ASN A 110 7.70 -14.21 1.66
C ASN A 110 8.91 -13.93 2.57
N GLN A 111 9.74 -14.95 2.83
CA GLN A 111 10.88 -14.92 3.76
C GLN A 111 10.55 -14.22 5.10
N ARG A 112 9.37 -14.50 5.66
CA ARG A 112 8.89 -13.85 6.89
C ARG A 112 8.06 -14.78 7.75
N ILE A 113 8.05 -14.49 9.06
CA ILE A 113 7.06 -15.03 9.98
C ILE A 113 5.76 -14.26 9.77
N GLU A 114 4.65 -14.95 9.63
CA GLU A 114 3.33 -14.33 9.54
C GLU A 114 2.26 -15.25 10.13
N SER A 115 1.06 -14.71 10.31
CA SER A 115 -0.07 -15.47 10.87
C SER A 115 -0.60 -16.48 9.85
N ASN A 116 -0.82 -17.70 10.31
CA ASN A 116 -1.50 -18.75 9.57
C ASN A 116 -3.01 -18.71 9.91
N PHE A 117 -3.80 -18.12 9.01
CA PHE A 117 -5.24 -17.98 9.19
C PHE A 117 -6.02 -19.29 8.96
N GLU A 118 -5.37 -20.32 8.43
CA GLU A 118 -5.99 -21.66 8.24
C GLU A 118 -5.91 -22.48 9.52
N LYS A 119 -4.90 -22.23 10.37
CA LYS A 119 -4.69 -22.95 11.63
C LYS A 119 -5.19 -22.15 12.82
N ASN A 120 -6.38 -22.53 13.30
CA ASN A 120 -6.94 -22.00 14.54
C ASN A 120 -6.37 -22.72 15.76
N CYS A 121 -5.85 -21.96 16.72
CA CYS A 121 -5.37 -22.43 18.02
C CYS A 121 -6.28 -21.96 19.18
N THR A 122 -7.51 -21.57 18.87
CA THR A 122 -8.53 -21.16 19.85
C THR A 122 -8.93 -22.38 20.69
N PRO A 123 -9.03 -22.27 22.03
CA PRO A 123 -8.98 -21.04 22.83
C PRO A 123 -7.59 -20.60 23.30
N GLU A 124 -6.55 -21.42 23.14
CA GLU A 124 -5.21 -21.15 23.70
C GLU A 124 -4.66 -19.79 23.26
N CYS A 125 -4.82 -19.46 21.97
CA CYS A 125 -4.26 -18.26 21.37
C CYS A 125 -5.29 -17.16 21.09
N ALA A 126 -6.42 -17.11 21.80
CA ALA A 126 -7.51 -16.17 21.49
C ALA A 126 -7.13 -14.68 21.60
N ASN A 127 -6.04 -14.35 22.31
CA ASN A 127 -5.55 -12.99 22.47
C ASN A 127 -4.34 -12.72 21.56
N PRO A 128 -4.16 -11.46 21.09
CA PRO A 128 -2.96 -11.10 20.34
C PRO A 128 -1.67 -11.37 21.12
N PHE A 129 -0.64 -11.86 20.42
CA PHE A 129 0.63 -12.24 21.04
C PHE A 129 1.83 -11.99 20.12
N ASP A 130 3.02 -11.88 20.72
CA ASP A 130 4.28 -11.77 19.97
C ASP A 130 4.77 -13.15 19.47
N SER A 131 5.30 -13.19 18.25
CA SER A 131 5.76 -14.45 17.66
C SER A 131 6.96 -15.07 18.38
N SER A 132 7.62 -14.37 19.32
CA SER A 132 8.62 -14.98 20.19
C SER A 132 8.00 -15.95 21.18
N LYS A 133 6.76 -15.72 21.64
CA LYS A 133 6.03 -16.55 22.60
C LYS A 133 5.24 -17.70 21.98
N ILE A 134 5.43 -17.98 20.70
CA ILE A 134 4.70 -19.05 20.00
C ILE A 134 4.84 -20.43 20.67
N TYR A 135 5.96 -20.71 21.35
CA TYR A 135 6.19 -21.94 22.12
C TYR A 135 5.13 -22.19 23.21
N LYS A 136 4.43 -21.15 23.68
CA LYS A 136 3.35 -21.27 24.68
C LYS A 136 2.08 -21.90 24.11
N TYR A 137 1.94 -21.96 22.78
CA TYR A 137 0.74 -22.45 22.10
C TYR A 137 1.04 -23.79 21.43
N ARG A 138 0.98 -24.88 22.21
CA ARG A 138 1.42 -26.21 21.75
C ARG A 138 0.59 -26.73 20.57
N SER A 139 -0.69 -26.34 20.52
CA SER A 139 -1.61 -26.62 19.40
C SER A 139 -1.12 -26.10 18.04
N CYS A 140 -0.25 -25.09 18.02
CA CYS A 140 0.31 -24.55 16.78
C CYS A 140 1.38 -25.43 16.15
N TYR A 141 1.98 -26.35 16.89
CA TYR A 141 2.99 -27.28 16.40
C TYR A 141 2.33 -28.59 15.95
N PRO A 142 2.95 -29.33 15.01
CA PRO A 142 2.50 -30.66 14.66
C PRO A 142 2.50 -31.57 15.91
N GLU A 143 1.58 -32.53 15.91
CA GLU A 143 1.62 -33.61 16.88
C GLU A 143 2.89 -34.43 16.65
N LYS A 144 3.49 -34.94 17.74
CA LYS A 144 4.57 -35.89 17.60
C LYS A 144 3.91 -37.19 17.17
N ASP A 145 3.84 -37.46 15.87
CA ASP A 145 3.47 -38.78 15.39
C ASP A 145 4.42 -39.77 16.07
N GLU A 146 3.90 -40.72 16.85
CA GLU A 146 4.67 -41.88 17.28
C GLU A 146 5.12 -42.62 16.02
N GLU A 147 6.37 -42.37 15.67
CA GLU A 147 6.99 -42.73 14.42
C GLU A 147 6.90 -44.25 14.16
N LYS A 148 6.05 -44.67 13.21
CA LYS A 148 6.41 -45.84 12.40
C LYS A 148 7.44 -45.41 11.36
N THR A 149 8.70 -45.61 11.74
CA THR A 149 9.84 -45.94 10.88
C THR A 149 10.16 -44.95 9.75
N THR A 150 11.24 -44.17 9.90
CA THR A 150 12.62 -44.55 9.47
C THR A 150 13.50 -43.31 9.53
N PHE A 151 14.16 -43.06 10.66
CA PHE A 151 15.24 -42.07 10.78
C PHE A 151 16.42 -42.42 9.86
N ARG A 152 16.39 -41.91 8.63
CA ARG A 152 17.62 -41.67 7.87
C ARG A 152 18.19 -40.34 8.36
N LYS A 153 19.09 -40.39 9.34
CA LYS A 153 19.99 -39.27 9.68
C LYS A 153 20.63 -38.78 8.37
N LYS A 154 20.15 -37.64 7.85
CA LYS A 154 20.80 -36.91 6.76
C LYS A 154 21.24 -35.55 7.32
N PRO A 155 22.42 -35.04 6.95
CA PRO A 155 23.03 -33.92 7.65
C PRO A 155 22.19 -32.66 7.50
N SER A 156 22.33 -31.77 8.49
CA SER A 156 21.88 -30.38 8.46
C SER A 156 22.13 -29.78 7.07
N SER A 157 21.07 -29.61 6.30
CA SER A 157 21.11 -28.89 5.04
C SER A 157 20.90 -27.42 5.35
N THR A 158 21.99 -26.65 5.31
CA THR A 158 21.92 -25.20 5.16
C THR A 158 21.12 -24.92 3.88
N ILE A 159 20.00 -24.22 4.00
CA ILE A 159 19.23 -23.77 2.84
C ILE A 159 20.05 -22.64 2.21
N ASN A 160 20.99 -23.00 1.35
CA ASN A 160 21.71 -22.03 0.52
C ASN A 160 20.80 -21.60 -0.62
N SER A 161 19.92 -20.64 -0.36
CA SER A 161 19.21 -19.91 -1.41
C SER A 161 20.16 -18.86 -2.01
N THR A 162 21.15 -19.30 -2.78
CA THR A 162 21.74 -18.44 -3.82
C THR A 162 20.78 -18.40 -4.99
N GLU A 163 19.71 -17.61 -4.87
CA GLU A 163 18.97 -17.12 -6.03
C GLU A 163 18.59 -15.67 -5.76
N HIS A 164 19.15 -14.81 -6.62
CA HIS A 164 18.86 -13.39 -6.71
C HIS A 164 17.34 -13.21 -6.79
N SER A 165 16.74 -12.51 -5.83
CA SER A 165 15.30 -12.22 -5.74
C SER A 165 14.79 -11.60 -7.05
N CYS A 166 14.19 -12.41 -7.92
CA CYS A 166 13.49 -11.95 -9.12
C CYS A 166 12.08 -11.43 -8.82
N THR A 167 11.60 -11.56 -7.58
CA THR A 167 10.24 -11.15 -7.18
C THR A 167 10.19 -9.70 -6.72
N ASP A 168 11.22 -9.19 -6.03
CA ASP A 168 11.27 -7.77 -5.62
C ASP A 168 11.34 -6.82 -6.82
N GLN A 169 12.05 -7.20 -7.89
CA GLN A 169 12.10 -6.40 -9.11
C GLN A 169 10.73 -6.32 -9.79
N ILE A 170 9.98 -7.42 -9.85
CA ILE A 170 8.67 -7.44 -10.49
C ILE A 170 7.68 -6.56 -9.72
N PHE A 171 7.65 -6.63 -8.38
CA PHE A 171 6.76 -5.77 -7.59
C PHE A 171 7.12 -4.28 -7.70
N LEU A 172 8.42 -3.94 -7.76
CA LEU A 172 8.86 -2.57 -8.01
C LEU A 172 8.46 -2.07 -9.41
N ILE A 173 8.60 -2.92 -10.43
CA ILE A 173 8.21 -2.58 -11.81
C ILE A 173 6.69 -2.42 -11.91
N MET A 174 5.90 -3.31 -11.32
CA MET A 174 4.44 -3.20 -11.30
C MET A 174 3.96 -1.96 -10.53
N SER A 175 4.62 -1.63 -9.41
CA SER A 175 4.33 -0.40 -8.68
C SER A 175 4.66 0.85 -9.50
N LEU A 176 5.84 0.90 -10.13
CA LEU A 176 6.29 2.03 -10.96
C LEU A 176 5.37 2.23 -12.17
N THR A 177 5.01 1.15 -12.87
CA THR A 177 4.14 1.21 -14.05
C THR A 177 2.75 1.74 -13.72
N VAL A 178 2.13 1.29 -12.64
CA VAL A 178 0.82 1.79 -12.20
C VAL A 178 0.88 3.28 -11.85
N ASN A 179 1.93 3.73 -11.16
CA ASN A 179 2.11 5.15 -10.83
C ASN A 179 2.31 6.02 -12.08
N VAL A 180 3.12 5.56 -13.05
CA VAL A 180 3.34 6.29 -14.31
C VAL A 180 2.04 6.40 -15.10
N LEU A 181 1.25 5.32 -15.19
CA LEU A 181 -0.05 5.34 -15.88
C LEU A 181 -1.03 6.32 -15.22
N ALA A 182 -1.07 6.36 -13.89
CA ALA A 182 -1.91 7.32 -13.17
C ALA A 182 -1.51 8.78 -13.45
N ILE A 183 -0.21 9.08 -13.50
CA ILE A 183 0.29 10.43 -13.83
C ILE A 183 -0.09 10.82 -15.26
N ILE A 184 0.07 9.91 -16.22
CA ILE A 184 -0.31 10.16 -17.62
C ILE A 184 -1.80 10.45 -17.73
N LEU A 185 -2.66 9.67 -17.05
CA LEU A 185 -4.11 9.91 -17.05
C LEU A 185 -4.47 11.29 -16.50
N ILE A 186 -3.83 11.73 -15.41
CA ILE A 186 -4.05 13.07 -14.83
C ILE A 186 -3.65 14.15 -15.82
N ILE A 187 -2.51 14.02 -16.49
CA ILE A 187 -2.05 14.99 -17.50
C ILE A 187 -3.05 15.08 -18.66
N VAL A 188 -3.51 13.92 -19.18
CA VAL A 188 -4.48 13.87 -20.27
C VAL A 188 -5.80 14.53 -19.87
N LEU A 189 -6.34 14.19 -18.70
CA LEU A 189 -7.60 14.78 -18.20
C LEU A 189 -7.47 16.29 -17.99
N SER A 190 -6.34 16.76 -17.47
CA SER A 190 -6.07 18.19 -17.30
C SER A 190 -5.96 18.93 -18.65
N GLY A 191 -5.35 18.30 -19.66
CA GLY A 191 -5.26 18.83 -21.01
C GLY A 191 -6.63 18.93 -21.68
N ILE A 192 -7.46 17.89 -21.56
CA ILE A 192 -8.85 17.89 -22.04
C ILE A 192 -9.65 19.01 -21.34
N TYR A 193 -9.54 19.11 -20.02
CA TYR A 193 -10.21 20.16 -19.25
C TYR A 193 -9.81 21.57 -19.74
N MET A 194 -8.50 21.84 -19.88
CA MET A 194 -8.01 23.12 -20.41
C MET A 194 -8.48 23.38 -21.85
N PHE A 195 -8.55 22.34 -22.68
CA PHE A 195 -9.03 22.45 -24.05
C PHE A 195 -10.53 22.80 -24.10
N LEU A 196 -11.33 22.15 -23.26
CA LEU A 196 -12.77 22.44 -23.12
C LEU A 196 -13.00 23.86 -22.61
N GLU A 197 -12.24 24.32 -21.62
CA GLU A 197 -12.32 25.70 -21.15
C GLU A 197 -11.94 26.72 -22.24
N ARG A 198 -10.89 26.46 -23.01
CA ARG A 198 -10.50 27.32 -24.14
C ARG A 198 -11.59 27.39 -25.21
N LYS A 199 -12.23 26.27 -25.53
CA LYS A 199 -13.37 26.21 -26.46
C LYS A 199 -14.56 27.03 -25.95
N LEU A 200 -14.88 26.93 -24.66
CA LEU A 200 -15.98 27.69 -24.03
C LEU A 200 -15.70 29.21 -24.04
N LYS A 201 -14.45 29.62 -23.80
CA LYS A 201 -14.04 31.04 -23.90
C LYS A 201 -14.10 31.56 -25.35
N ASN A 202 -13.74 30.74 -26.34
CA ASN A 202 -13.83 31.15 -27.74
C ASN A 202 -15.28 31.27 -28.23
N TYR A 203 -16.16 30.36 -27.81
CA TYR A 203 -17.59 30.43 -28.15
C TYR A 203 -18.29 31.69 -27.61
N THR A 204 -17.87 32.16 -26.43
CA THR A 204 -18.41 33.40 -25.84
C THR A 204 -17.93 34.66 -26.58
N MET A 205 -16.71 34.68 -27.11
CA MET A 205 -16.18 35.80 -27.90
C MET A 205 -16.90 35.99 -29.25
N ASP A 206 -17.19 34.91 -29.98
CA ASP A 206 -17.92 35.01 -31.26
C ASP A 206 -19.35 35.55 -31.08
N ARG A 207 -19.99 35.25 -29.95
CA ARG A 207 -21.32 35.79 -29.61
C ARG A 207 -21.32 37.30 -29.37
N HIS A 208 -20.22 37.88 -28.87
CA HIS A 208 -20.09 39.32 -28.69
C HIS A 208 -19.81 40.04 -30.01
N ARG A 209 -19.07 39.41 -30.92
CA ARG A 209 -18.78 39.96 -32.25
C ARG A 209 -20.03 40.08 -33.14
N ASN A 210 -20.93 39.10 -33.10
CA ASN A 210 -22.17 39.13 -33.88
C ASN A 210 -23.27 40.03 -33.29
N ARG A 211 -23.04 40.70 -32.15
CA ARG A 211 -24.00 41.65 -31.56
C ARG A 211 -23.77 43.11 -32.00
N HIS A 212 -22.77 43.36 -32.84
CA HIS A 212 -22.41 44.69 -33.35
C HIS A 212 -22.76 44.92 -34.83
N GLU A 213 -23.69 44.17 -35.40
CA GLU A 213 -24.43 44.62 -36.59
C GLU A 213 -25.68 45.39 -36.12
N PRO A 214 -25.65 46.74 -36.01
CA PRO A 214 -26.88 47.50 -35.99
C PRO A 214 -27.51 47.34 -37.39
N GLY A 215 -28.61 46.60 -37.46
CA GLY A 215 -29.53 46.76 -38.58
C GLY A 215 -30.04 48.19 -38.53
N ASP A 216 -29.75 48.97 -39.57
CA ASP A 216 -30.30 50.31 -39.77
C ASP A 216 -31.83 50.19 -39.91
N ILE A 217 -32.53 50.33 -38.78
CA ILE A 217 -33.98 50.54 -38.78
C ILE A 217 -34.17 52.02 -39.13
N SER A 218 -34.46 52.25 -40.42
CA SER A 218 -34.85 53.54 -40.99
C SER A 218 -36.00 54.15 -40.19
N LEU A 219 -35.74 55.31 -39.59
CA LEU A 219 -36.61 56.08 -38.72
C LEU A 219 -37.63 56.92 -39.52
N ASN A 220 -38.34 56.32 -40.48
CA ASN A 220 -39.32 57.03 -41.32
C ASN A 220 -40.79 56.52 -41.16
N ASP A 221 -41.04 55.49 -40.35
CA ASP A 221 -42.39 54.88 -40.24
C ASP A 221 -43.19 55.24 -38.98
N ILE A 222 -42.72 56.19 -38.14
CA ILE A 222 -43.40 56.53 -36.86
C ILE A 222 -44.19 57.86 -36.94
N GLU A 223 -44.20 58.55 -38.07
CA GLU A 223 -44.90 59.84 -38.22
C GLU A 223 -46.21 59.74 -39.02
N LEU A 224 -47.13 58.84 -38.66
CA LEU A 224 -48.45 58.78 -39.32
C LEU A 224 -49.65 58.38 -38.43
N THR A 225 -49.51 58.36 -37.10
CA THR A 225 -50.62 58.02 -36.18
C THR A 225 -50.90 59.03 -35.07
N ALA A 226 -50.45 60.29 -35.24
CA ALA A 226 -50.69 61.37 -34.26
C ALA A 226 -51.51 62.56 -34.78
N THR A 227 -52.22 62.44 -35.92
CA THR A 227 -53.00 63.54 -36.52
C THR A 227 -54.44 63.15 -36.88
N SER A 228 -55.19 62.51 -35.97
CA SER A 228 -56.65 62.41 -36.12
C SER A 228 -57.45 62.46 -34.81
N ARG A 229 -56.96 63.21 -33.81
CA ARG A 229 -57.73 63.43 -32.58
C ARG A 229 -57.49 64.80 -31.95
N THR A 230 -57.88 65.85 -32.67
CA THR A 230 -58.40 67.09 -32.07
C THR A 230 -59.51 67.61 -32.97
N GLU A 231 -60.74 67.34 -32.57
CA GLU A 231 -61.94 68.02 -33.03
C GLU A 231 -61.84 69.55 -32.75
N GLN A 232 -62.88 70.26 -33.21
CA GLN A 232 -63.61 71.21 -32.36
C GLN A 232 -63.33 72.73 -32.56
N TRP A 233 -64.14 73.31 -33.45
CA TRP A 233 -64.71 74.68 -33.47
C TRP A 233 -63.81 75.92 -33.55
N ARG A 234 -63.97 76.70 -34.64
CA ARG A 234 -64.33 78.13 -34.56
C ARG A 234 -64.72 78.75 -35.93
N ILE A 235 -65.95 79.25 -35.94
CA ILE A 235 -66.55 80.39 -36.68
C ILE A 235 -66.74 80.23 -38.19
#